data_AF-A0A6N2CTV7-F1
#
_entry.id   AF-A0A6N2CTV7-F1
#
_cell.length_a   1.000
_cell.length_b   1.000
_cell.length_c   1.000
_cell.angle_alpha   90.00
_cell.angle_beta   90.00
_cell.angle_gamma   90.00
#
_symmetry.space_group_name_H-M   'P 1'
#
loop_
_entity.id
_entity.type
_entity.pdbx_description
1 polymer ?
#
loop_
_entity_poly.entity_id
_entity_poly.type
_entity_poly.pdbx_seq_one_letter_code
_entity_poly.pdbx_strand_id
1 'polypeptide(L)'
;MAIQETRLIFKHIDEAGYTNDIDCYMRHGGYEQLKKAVTMKPEDICAEVMTSGVRGRGGAGFPAGMKWKFLDRKSGKPIYLICNADESEPGTFKDRQIIHQDPHQLIEGMMCAAYAIQAKLAFIYIRGEFFQGYRILERAIEEARAKNFLGDDILGSGYSCDIIVHRGAGAYICGEETGLIESLEGFRANPRIKPPYFPAALGAYQCPTIVNNVETLCDVKHVLEMGGEAFAKIGTPGNTGTRIWCVSGHVQKPGYYEFACSDITLGQLIYDVCGGLKPGRTLKAVIPGGSSSKILRADERFKGKLKDGTEFDWGIEDIPMDFDSLMAVGSMSGSGGVIIMDDTTDMVE
;
A
#
# COMPACT_ATOMS: atom_id res chain seq x y z
N MET A 1 12.57 -18.99 19.21
CA MET A 1 13.35 -18.01 18.42
C MET A 1 12.51 -16.76 18.32
N ALA A 2 13.10 -15.57 18.37
CA ALA A 2 12.33 -14.34 18.15
C ALA A 2 11.72 -14.35 16.75
N ILE A 3 10.45 -13.96 16.63
CA ILE A 3 9.79 -13.81 15.32
C ILE A 3 10.54 -12.72 14.55
N GLN A 4 10.95 -13.02 13.32
CA GLN A 4 11.75 -12.13 12.49
C GLN A 4 10.89 -11.54 11.37
N GLU A 5 10.97 -10.22 11.19
CA GLU A 5 10.30 -9.53 10.08
C GLU A 5 10.80 -10.01 8.71
N THR A 6 9.87 -10.10 7.75
CA THR A 6 10.19 -10.31 6.34
C THR A 6 10.13 -8.96 5.64
N ARG A 7 11.25 -8.22 5.67
CA ARG A 7 11.30 -6.87 5.12
C ARG A 7 11.67 -6.85 3.64
N LEU A 8 10.73 -6.43 2.79
CA LEU A 8 10.97 -6.13 1.37
C LEU A 8 10.98 -4.62 1.14
N ILE A 9 9.90 -3.93 1.52
CA ILE A 9 9.75 -2.49 1.32
C ILE A 9 10.58 -1.72 2.36
N PHE A 10 10.57 -2.16 3.61
CA PHE A 10 11.30 -1.52 4.73
C PHE A 10 12.68 -2.13 4.98
N LYS A 11 13.24 -2.80 3.99
CA LYS A 11 14.54 -3.46 4.08
C LYS A 11 15.64 -2.52 4.61
N HIS A 12 15.70 -1.29 4.09
CA HIS A 12 16.81 -0.37 4.36
C HIS A 12 16.47 0.82 5.27
N ILE A 13 15.19 1.11 5.52
CA ILE A 13 14.78 2.40 6.13
C ILE A 13 15.27 2.62 7.57
N ASP A 14 15.64 1.55 8.28
CA ASP A 14 16.18 1.59 9.64
C ASP A 14 17.70 1.32 9.68
N GLU A 15 18.35 1.13 8.52
CA GLU A 15 19.79 0.92 8.45
C GLU A 15 20.55 2.22 8.76
N ALA A 16 21.58 2.13 9.60
CA ALA A 16 22.38 3.28 9.97
C ALA A 16 23.08 3.90 8.74
N GLY A 17 22.80 5.17 8.47
CA GLY A 17 23.37 5.89 7.32
C GLY A 17 22.56 5.77 6.03
N TYR A 18 21.42 5.07 6.05
CA TYR A 18 20.46 5.15 4.95
C TYR A 18 19.78 6.53 4.93
N THR A 19 19.77 7.17 3.77
CA THR A 19 19.22 8.51 3.56
C THR A 19 18.22 8.50 2.41
N ASN A 20 17.29 9.47 2.43
CA ASN A 20 16.19 9.58 1.48
C ASN A 20 16.54 10.37 0.20
N ASP A 21 17.81 10.36 -0.20
CA ASP A 21 18.31 10.97 -1.44
C ASP A 21 18.57 9.91 -2.51
N ILE A 22 18.56 10.35 -3.77
CA ILE A 22 18.71 9.48 -4.92
C ILE A 22 20.03 8.71 -4.93
N ASP A 23 21.13 9.32 -4.49
CA ASP A 23 22.44 8.67 -4.54
C ASP A 23 22.48 7.50 -3.55
N CYS A 24 21.86 7.64 -2.37
CA CYS A 24 21.67 6.54 -1.44
C CYS A 24 20.84 5.42 -2.04
N TYR A 25 19.68 5.74 -2.62
CA TYR A 25 18.81 4.74 -3.23
C TYR A 25 19.52 3.97 -4.36
N MET A 26 20.23 4.67 -5.24
CA MET A 26 21.00 4.06 -6.33
C MET A 26 22.15 3.17 -5.86
N ARG A 27 22.84 3.53 -4.76
CA ARG A 27 23.88 2.65 -4.16
C ARG A 27 23.34 1.30 -3.69
N HIS A 28 22.04 1.24 -3.36
CA HIS A 28 21.36 0.01 -2.95
C HIS A 28 20.63 -0.69 -4.10
N GLY A 29 20.95 -0.35 -5.36
CA GLY A 29 20.36 -0.96 -6.55
C GLY A 29 19.05 -0.30 -7.01
N GLY A 30 18.76 0.91 -6.52
CA GLY A 30 17.60 1.67 -6.94
C GLY A 30 17.63 2.07 -8.42
N TYR A 31 16.45 2.13 -9.04
CA TYR A 31 16.20 2.39 -10.45
C TYR A 31 16.64 1.30 -11.43
N GLU A 32 17.19 0.17 -10.96
CA GLU A 32 17.53 -0.96 -11.83
C GLU A 32 16.28 -1.65 -12.39
N GLN A 33 15.16 -1.69 -11.63
CA GLN A 33 13.92 -2.27 -12.11
C GLN A 33 13.25 -1.36 -13.13
N LEU A 34 13.36 -0.04 -12.99
CA LEU A 34 12.91 0.88 -14.04
C LEU A 34 13.72 0.71 -15.34
N LYS A 35 15.06 0.63 -15.23
CA LYS A 35 15.94 0.37 -16.40
C LYS A 35 15.57 -0.94 -17.10
N LYS A 36 15.26 -2.00 -16.33
CA LYS A 36 14.75 -3.26 -16.88
C LYS A 36 13.37 -3.08 -17.52
N ALA A 37 12.44 -2.42 -16.84
CA ALA A 37 11.05 -2.28 -17.25
C ALA A 37 10.92 -1.63 -18.64
N VAL A 38 11.64 -0.54 -18.91
CA VAL A 38 11.57 0.18 -20.19
C VAL A 38 12.12 -0.61 -21.38
N THR A 39 12.80 -1.74 -21.14
CA THR A 39 13.25 -2.67 -22.19
C THR A 39 12.26 -3.82 -22.43
N MET A 40 11.28 -3.99 -21.55
CA MET A 40 10.23 -5.02 -21.64
C MET A 40 9.02 -4.49 -22.39
N LYS A 41 8.17 -5.39 -22.88
CA LYS A 41 6.85 -4.99 -23.36
C LYS A 41 5.96 -4.62 -22.16
N PRO A 42 5.17 -3.55 -22.23
CA PRO A 42 4.25 -3.15 -21.15
C PRO A 42 3.30 -4.28 -20.71
N GLU A 43 2.87 -5.13 -21.66
CA GLU A 43 1.99 -6.26 -21.40
C GLU A 43 2.65 -7.34 -20.53
N ASP A 44 3.96 -7.56 -20.70
CA ASP A 44 4.72 -8.53 -19.91
C ASP A 44 4.80 -8.08 -18.45
N ILE A 45 4.99 -6.78 -18.20
CA ILE A 45 4.97 -6.22 -16.84
C ILE A 45 3.57 -6.36 -16.22
N CYS A 46 2.51 -6.08 -16.98
CA CYS A 46 1.13 -6.30 -16.51
C CYS A 46 0.88 -7.77 -16.16
N ALA A 47 1.43 -8.70 -16.94
CA ALA A 47 1.33 -10.13 -16.69
C ALA A 47 2.09 -10.53 -15.42
N GLU A 48 3.30 -10.03 -15.21
CA GLU A 48 4.07 -10.27 -13.97
C GLU A 48 3.32 -9.78 -12.72
N VAL A 49 2.75 -8.56 -12.76
CA VAL A 49 1.94 -8.03 -11.65
C VAL A 49 0.67 -8.85 -11.44
N MET A 50 0.05 -9.36 -12.51
CA MET A 50 -1.09 -10.27 -12.39
C MET A 50 -0.70 -11.61 -11.76
N THR A 51 0.40 -12.22 -12.21
CA THR A 51 0.94 -13.49 -11.70
C THR A 51 1.38 -13.39 -10.25
N SER A 52 1.92 -12.23 -9.84
CA SER A 52 2.33 -11.98 -8.45
C SER A 52 1.20 -12.13 -7.43
N GLY A 53 -0.06 -12.00 -7.87
CA GLY A 53 -1.22 -12.02 -7.00
C GLY A 53 -1.33 -10.84 -6.04
N VAL A 54 -0.46 -9.81 -6.17
CA VAL A 54 -0.41 -8.70 -5.22
C VAL A 54 -1.78 -7.99 -5.12
N ARG A 55 -2.23 -7.80 -3.89
CA ARG A 55 -3.51 -7.15 -3.56
C ARG A 55 -3.28 -5.73 -3.10
N GLY A 56 -4.18 -4.83 -3.49
CA GLY A 56 -4.14 -3.42 -3.13
C GLY A 56 -4.08 -3.22 -1.62
N ARG A 57 -3.04 -2.53 -1.17
CA ARG A 57 -2.66 -2.35 0.24
C ARG A 57 -3.36 -1.19 0.95
N GLY A 58 -4.20 -0.43 0.24
CA GLY A 58 -4.89 0.75 0.79
C GLY A 58 -6.23 0.49 1.50
N GLY A 59 -6.67 -0.77 1.66
CA GLY A 59 -7.99 -1.04 2.27
C GLY A 59 -8.66 -2.30 1.72
N ALA A 60 -9.31 -2.14 0.57
CA ALA A 60 -10.22 -3.13 -0.01
C ALA A 60 -9.55 -4.45 -0.47
N GLY A 61 -8.21 -4.50 -0.57
CA GLY A 61 -7.50 -5.72 -0.97
C GLY A 61 -7.82 -6.16 -2.40
N PHE A 62 -8.18 -5.26 -3.31
CA PHE A 62 -8.48 -5.64 -4.70
C PHE A 62 -7.20 -6.02 -5.45
N PRO A 63 -7.14 -7.11 -6.24
CA PRO A 63 -5.92 -7.53 -6.94
C PRO A 63 -5.42 -6.45 -7.92
N ALA A 64 -4.15 -6.03 -7.78
CA ALA A 64 -3.61 -4.89 -8.52
C ALA A 64 -3.54 -5.17 -10.03
N GLY A 65 -3.03 -6.33 -10.44
CA GLY A 65 -2.95 -6.71 -11.86
C GLY A 65 -4.33 -6.82 -12.53
N MET A 66 -5.35 -7.29 -11.80
CA MET A 66 -6.73 -7.29 -12.31
C MET A 66 -7.27 -5.87 -12.50
N LYS A 67 -6.88 -4.94 -11.63
CA LYS A 67 -7.26 -3.53 -11.75
C LYS A 67 -6.73 -2.92 -13.05
N TRP A 68 -5.48 -3.23 -13.38
CA TRP A 68 -4.84 -2.75 -14.61
C TRP A 68 -5.47 -3.36 -15.87
N LYS A 69 -5.97 -4.60 -15.80
CA LYS A 69 -6.69 -5.24 -16.90
C LYS A 69 -8.01 -4.55 -17.26
N PHE A 70 -8.64 -3.86 -16.31
CA PHE A 70 -9.88 -3.12 -16.55
C PHE A 70 -9.68 -1.76 -17.21
N LEU A 71 -8.43 -1.35 -17.43
CA LEU A 71 -8.11 -0.08 -18.06
C LEU A 71 -8.68 -0.01 -19.49
N ASP A 72 -9.48 1.01 -19.78
CA ASP A 72 -10.03 1.23 -21.12
C ASP A 72 -8.99 1.83 -22.07
N ARG A 73 -8.23 0.94 -22.72
CA ARG A 73 -7.26 1.29 -23.76
C ARG A 73 -7.90 1.65 -25.11
N LYS A 74 -9.21 1.43 -25.29
CA LYS A 74 -9.91 1.64 -26.58
C LYS A 74 -10.47 3.05 -26.72
N SER A 75 -10.60 3.79 -25.61
CA SER A 75 -11.12 5.16 -25.59
C SER A 75 -10.30 6.17 -26.40
N GLY A 76 -9.02 5.90 -26.67
CA GLY A 76 -8.09 6.85 -27.29
C GLY A 76 -7.71 8.03 -26.40
N LYS A 77 -8.21 8.08 -25.16
CA LYS A 77 -7.88 9.11 -24.16
C LYS A 77 -6.52 8.83 -23.52
N PRO A 78 -5.83 9.86 -23.01
CA PRO A 78 -4.63 9.64 -22.20
C PRO A 78 -4.98 8.79 -20.97
N ILE A 79 -4.04 7.95 -20.55
CA ILE A 79 -4.17 7.14 -19.34
C ILE A 79 -3.47 7.87 -18.20
N TYR A 80 -4.05 7.87 -17.00
CA TYR A 80 -3.42 8.46 -15.81
C TYR A 80 -3.14 7.41 -14.74
N LEU A 81 -2.07 7.65 -13.99
CA LEU A 81 -1.77 6.93 -12.75
C LEU A 81 -1.92 7.89 -11.58
N ILE A 82 -2.57 7.45 -10.51
CA ILE A 82 -2.62 8.18 -9.25
C ILE A 82 -2.11 7.28 -8.13
N CYS A 83 -1.07 7.75 -7.45
CA CYS A 83 -0.67 7.24 -6.16
C CYS A 83 -1.54 7.90 -5.07
N ASN A 84 -2.31 7.08 -4.36
CA ASN A 84 -3.06 7.50 -3.18
C ASN A 84 -2.14 7.46 -1.96
N ALA A 85 -1.66 8.64 -1.56
CA ALA A 85 -0.85 8.93 -0.39
C ALA A 85 -1.62 9.79 0.63
N ASP A 86 -2.96 9.66 0.66
CA ASP A 86 -3.79 10.42 1.60
C ASP A 86 -3.71 9.86 3.02
N GLU A 87 -3.48 8.56 3.22
CA GLU A 87 -3.24 7.89 4.53
C GLU A 87 -3.97 8.55 5.74
N SER A 88 -5.26 8.87 5.56
CA SER A 88 -6.05 9.55 6.58
C SER A 88 -6.67 8.58 7.59
N GLU A 89 -6.56 7.28 7.34
CA GLU A 89 -7.05 6.20 8.22
C GLU A 89 -6.32 6.23 9.58
N PRO A 90 -7.05 6.43 10.69
CA PRO A 90 -6.48 6.35 12.02
C PRO A 90 -5.74 5.04 12.27
N GLY A 91 -4.57 5.15 12.91
CA GLY A 91 -3.69 4.01 13.21
C GLY A 91 -2.74 3.63 12.08
N THR A 92 -2.82 4.27 10.90
CA THR A 92 -1.98 3.95 9.74
C THR A 92 -0.92 5.03 9.53
N PHE A 93 0.32 4.59 9.29
CA PHE A 93 1.48 5.47 9.11
C PHE A 93 2.61 4.86 8.25
N LYS A 94 2.30 3.82 7.46
CA LYS A 94 3.23 3.10 6.57
C LYS A 94 3.61 3.92 5.35
N ASP A 95 2.63 4.56 4.71
CA ASP A 95 2.81 5.38 3.51
C ASP A 95 3.66 6.60 3.86
N ARG A 96 3.41 7.20 5.04
CA ARG A 96 4.27 8.25 5.60
C ARG A 96 5.71 7.79 5.73
N GLN A 97 5.98 6.61 6.28
CA GLN A 97 7.36 6.13 6.44
C GLN A 97 8.03 5.91 5.08
N ILE A 98 7.34 5.32 4.11
CA ILE A 98 7.86 5.15 2.74
C ILE A 98 8.24 6.53 2.17
N ILE A 99 7.31 7.49 2.20
CA ILE A 99 7.52 8.83 1.67
C ILE A 99 8.68 9.55 2.36
N HIS A 100 8.79 9.43 3.69
CA HIS A 100 9.81 10.13 4.45
C HIS A 100 11.19 9.51 4.35
N GLN A 101 11.28 8.18 4.28
CA GLN A 101 12.54 7.45 4.41
C GLN A 101 13.06 6.91 3.07
N ASP A 102 12.18 6.50 2.16
CA ASP A 102 12.55 5.93 0.87
C ASP A 102 11.59 6.37 -0.26
N PRO A 103 11.53 7.68 -0.57
CA PRO A 103 10.64 8.22 -1.60
C PRO A 103 11.01 7.72 -3.01
N HIS A 104 12.27 7.36 -3.24
CA HIS A 104 12.71 6.90 -4.56
C HIS A 104 12.21 5.50 -4.88
N GLN A 105 12.00 4.63 -3.88
CA GLN A 105 11.32 3.34 -4.07
C GLN A 105 9.89 3.51 -4.56
N LEU A 106 9.16 4.48 -4.00
CA LEU A 106 7.82 4.83 -4.49
C LEU A 106 7.88 5.33 -5.93
N ILE A 107 8.79 6.27 -6.23
CA ILE A 107 8.93 6.83 -7.59
C ILE A 107 9.27 5.74 -8.60
N GLU A 108 10.23 4.85 -8.30
CA GLU A 108 10.57 3.73 -9.19
C GLU A 108 9.37 2.81 -9.43
N GLY A 109 8.68 2.40 -8.37
CA GLY A 109 7.47 1.57 -8.48
C GLY A 109 6.37 2.24 -9.32
N MET A 110 6.17 3.55 -9.13
CA MET A 110 5.25 4.36 -9.94
C MET A 110 5.66 4.40 -11.40
N MET A 111 6.93 4.62 -11.72
CA MET A 111 7.39 4.71 -13.11
C MET A 111 7.32 3.35 -13.82
N CYS A 112 7.61 2.25 -13.12
CA CYS A 112 7.38 0.89 -13.61
C CYS A 112 5.89 0.65 -13.92
N ALA A 113 5.00 1.00 -12.99
CA ALA A 113 3.55 0.88 -13.18
C ALA A 113 3.05 1.78 -14.32
N ALA A 114 3.51 3.03 -14.38
CA ALA A 114 3.16 4.00 -15.41
C ALA A 114 3.54 3.50 -16.80
N TYR A 115 4.77 3.00 -16.97
CA TYR A 115 5.21 2.37 -18.22
C TYR A 115 4.35 1.15 -18.57
N ALA A 116 4.06 0.26 -17.62
CA ALA A 116 3.22 -0.92 -17.87
C ALA A 116 1.80 -0.57 -18.36
N ILE A 117 1.18 0.45 -17.76
CA ILE A 117 -0.16 0.89 -18.17
C ILE A 117 -0.12 1.90 -19.32
N GLN A 118 1.06 2.36 -19.74
CA GLN A 118 1.25 3.44 -20.72
C GLN A 118 0.57 4.75 -20.28
N ALA A 119 0.74 5.10 -19.00
CA ALA A 119 0.23 6.37 -18.46
C ALA A 119 0.92 7.55 -19.15
N LYS A 120 0.17 8.61 -19.45
CA LYS A 120 0.73 9.84 -20.01
C LYS A 120 1.22 10.80 -18.94
N LEU A 121 0.63 10.72 -17.75
CA LEU A 121 0.94 11.55 -16.60
C LEU A 121 0.59 10.78 -15.33
N ALA A 122 1.39 10.94 -14.29
CA ALA A 122 1.15 10.39 -12.98
C ALA A 122 0.97 11.49 -11.94
N PHE A 123 0.19 11.18 -10.91
CA PHE A 123 -0.05 12.07 -9.77
C PHE A 123 0.29 11.35 -8.48
N ILE A 124 0.86 12.07 -7.52
CA ILE A 124 0.84 11.66 -6.11
C ILE A 124 -0.14 12.57 -5.40
N TYR A 125 -1.27 12.02 -4.97
CA TYR A 125 -2.21 12.74 -4.12
C TYR A 125 -1.80 12.50 -2.67
N ILE A 126 -1.14 13.48 -2.05
CA ILE A 126 -0.66 13.42 -0.67
C ILE A 126 -1.59 14.23 0.24
N ARG A 127 -1.90 13.71 1.42
CA ARG A 127 -2.72 14.46 2.40
C ARG A 127 -2.09 15.79 2.77
N GLY A 128 -2.95 16.76 3.10
CA GLY A 128 -2.54 18.14 3.39
C GLY A 128 -1.59 18.26 4.58
N GLU A 129 -1.73 17.38 5.57
CA GLU A 129 -0.95 17.39 6.82
C GLU A 129 0.47 16.87 6.64
N PHE A 130 0.76 16.12 5.58
CA PHE A 130 2.11 15.63 5.28
C PHE A 130 2.93 16.70 4.54
N PHE A 131 3.02 17.90 5.12
CA PHE A 131 3.78 19.01 4.51
C PHE A 131 5.26 18.67 4.29
N GLN A 132 5.89 17.96 5.24
CA GLN A 132 7.28 17.51 5.04
C GLN A 132 7.37 16.38 4.01
N GLY A 133 6.42 15.44 3.99
CA GLY A 133 6.37 14.42 2.95
C GLY A 133 6.25 15.03 1.55
N TYR A 134 5.42 16.07 1.39
CA TYR A 134 5.32 16.83 0.14
C TYR A 134 6.68 17.41 -0.29
N ARG A 135 7.40 18.08 0.63
CA ARG A 135 8.73 18.64 0.32
C ARG A 135 9.77 17.58 -0.05
N ILE A 136 9.71 16.41 0.60
CA ILE A 136 10.59 15.28 0.30
C ILE A 136 10.28 14.72 -1.09
N LEU A 137 9.00 14.54 -1.44
CA LEU A 137 8.59 14.04 -2.75
C LEU A 137 8.96 15.00 -3.87
N GLU A 138 8.71 16.30 -3.71
CA GLU A 138 9.11 17.31 -4.70
C GLU A 138 10.63 17.24 -4.97
N ARG A 139 11.45 17.17 -3.91
CA ARG A 139 12.90 17.02 -4.06
C ARG A 139 13.28 15.72 -4.78
N ALA A 140 12.71 14.59 -4.34
CA ALA A 140 13.00 13.27 -4.91
C ALA A 140 12.57 13.17 -6.40
N ILE A 141 11.48 13.83 -6.77
CA ILE A 141 11.01 13.93 -8.15
C ILE A 141 11.99 14.76 -8.99
N GLU A 142 12.47 15.91 -8.49
CA GLU A 142 13.50 16.69 -9.20
C GLU A 142 14.81 15.91 -9.37
N GLU A 143 15.24 15.19 -8.32
CA GLU A 143 16.42 14.32 -8.37
C GLU A 143 16.25 13.21 -9.44
N ALA A 144 15.09 12.56 -9.47
CA ALA A 144 14.77 11.52 -10.46
C ALA A 144 14.68 12.09 -11.89
N ARG A 145 14.10 13.28 -12.07
CA ARG A 145 14.02 13.98 -13.35
C ARG A 145 15.42 14.33 -13.87
N ALA A 146 16.31 14.83 -13.00
CA ALA A 146 17.69 15.17 -13.35
C ALA A 146 18.51 13.96 -13.83
N LYS A 147 18.13 12.74 -13.44
CA LYS A 147 18.72 11.47 -13.90
C LYS A 147 17.93 10.79 -15.03
N ASN A 148 16.90 11.46 -15.57
CA ASN A 148 16.03 10.98 -16.65
C ASN A 148 15.28 9.67 -16.31
N PHE A 149 14.92 9.48 -15.03
CA PHE A 149 14.04 8.39 -14.58
C PHE A 149 12.54 8.72 -14.71
N LEU A 150 12.20 9.98 -14.94
CA LEU A 150 10.86 10.46 -15.27
C LEU A 150 10.96 11.71 -16.16
N GLY A 151 9.83 12.15 -16.71
CA GLY A 151 9.75 13.28 -17.64
C GLY A 151 9.77 12.81 -19.09
N ASP A 152 10.53 13.52 -19.94
CA ASP A 152 10.62 13.25 -21.37
C ASP A 152 11.63 12.16 -21.71
N ASP A 153 11.24 11.28 -22.65
CA ASP A 153 12.09 10.22 -23.22
C ASP A 153 12.89 9.47 -22.14
N ILE A 154 12.16 8.86 -21.20
CA ILE A 154 12.70 8.22 -20.01
C ILE A 154 13.71 7.16 -20.41
N LEU A 155 14.96 7.34 -19.98
CA LEU A 155 16.10 6.48 -20.29
C LEU A 155 16.32 6.25 -21.81
N GLY A 156 15.88 7.18 -22.66
CA GLY A 156 15.95 7.03 -24.12
C GLY A 156 15.00 5.97 -24.70
N SER A 157 13.93 5.61 -23.98
CA SER A 157 12.99 4.54 -24.35
C SER A 157 11.93 4.95 -25.38
N GLY A 158 11.79 6.23 -25.69
CA GLY A 158 10.69 6.80 -26.46
C GLY A 158 9.39 6.98 -25.68
N TYR A 159 9.35 6.62 -24.39
CA TYR A 159 8.22 6.83 -23.49
C TYR A 159 8.44 8.04 -22.58
N SER A 160 7.41 8.88 -22.42
CA SER A 160 7.44 10.04 -21.52
C SER A 160 6.28 9.99 -20.53
N CYS A 161 6.57 10.25 -19.26
CA CYS A 161 5.60 10.40 -18.20
C CYS A 161 6.23 11.19 -17.04
N ASP A 162 5.54 12.23 -16.58
CA ASP A 162 5.97 13.03 -15.43
C ASP A 162 5.11 12.72 -14.19
N ILE A 163 5.56 13.16 -13.02
CA ILE A 163 4.85 13.04 -11.74
C ILE A 163 4.54 14.44 -11.21
N ILE A 164 3.27 14.67 -10.86
CA ILE A 164 2.82 15.88 -10.16
C ILE A 164 2.38 15.51 -8.75
N VAL A 165 2.90 16.22 -7.73
CA VAL A 165 2.40 16.06 -6.35
C VAL A 165 1.24 17.02 -6.11
N HIS A 166 0.06 16.47 -5.86
CA HIS A 166 -1.13 17.22 -5.49
C HIS A 166 -1.37 17.10 -3.98
N ARG A 167 -1.46 18.24 -3.29
CA ARG A 167 -1.71 18.27 -1.84
C ARG A 167 -3.21 18.38 -1.56
N GLY A 168 -3.75 17.41 -0.83
CA GLY A 168 -5.10 17.46 -0.28
C GLY A 168 -5.27 18.51 0.81
N ALA A 169 -6.48 18.57 1.37
CA ALA A 169 -6.88 19.59 2.35
C ALA A 169 -7.43 19.00 3.68
N GLY A 170 -6.92 17.84 4.10
CA GLY A 170 -7.21 17.24 5.41
C GLY A 170 -8.59 16.60 5.53
N ALA A 171 -9.05 15.91 4.49
CA ALA A 171 -10.35 15.27 4.47
C ALA A 171 -10.22 13.75 4.26
N TYR A 172 -10.60 12.96 5.28
CA TYR A 172 -10.54 11.49 5.26
C TYR A 172 -11.22 10.87 4.03
N ILE A 173 -12.33 11.46 3.57
CA ILE A 173 -13.08 10.98 2.40
C ILE A 173 -12.27 11.07 1.10
N CYS A 174 -11.23 11.92 1.03
CA CYS A 174 -10.32 11.98 -0.11
C CYS A 174 -9.43 10.74 -0.22
N GLY A 175 -9.36 9.89 0.81
CA GLY A 175 -8.72 8.58 0.71
C GLY A 175 -9.54 7.57 -0.10
N GLU A 176 -10.85 7.79 -0.29
CA GLU A 176 -11.67 6.97 -1.18
C GLU A 176 -11.32 7.25 -2.65
N GLU A 177 -11.22 6.20 -3.46
CA GLU A 177 -10.69 6.26 -4.83
C GLU A 177 -11.32 7.32 -5.73
N THR A 178 -12.66 7.46 -5.72
CA THR A 178 -13.37 8.44 -6.56
C THR A 178 -13.47 9.81 -5.89
N GLY A 179 -13.57 9.87 -4.57
CA GLY A 179 -13.46 11.12 -3.81
C GLY A 179 -12.11 11.80 -3.99
N LEU A 180 -11.03 10.99 -4.05
CA LEU A 180 -9.68 11.44 -4.38
C LEU A 180 -9.64 12.10 -5.75
N ILE A 181 -10.23 11.45 -6.76
CA ILE A 181 -10.28 11.96 -8.13
C ILE A 181 -11.03 13.30 -8.19
N GLU A 182 -12.19 13.41 -7.53
CA GLU A 182 -12.93 14.67 -7.44
C GLU A 182 -12.10 15.79 -6.80
N SER A 183 -11.39 15.47 -5.70
CA SER A 183 -10.49 16.41 -5.04
C SER A 183 -9.34 16.86 -5.95
N LEU A 184 -8.70 15.91 -6.63
CA LEU A 184 -7.62 16.15 -7.60
C LEU A 184 -8.09 17.05 -8.76
N GLU A 185 -9.33 16.90 -9.20
CA GLU A 185 -9.97 17.73 -10.23
C GLU A 185 -10.38 19.13 -9.73
N GLY A 186 -10.21 19.41 -8.42
CA GLY A 186 -10.52 20.70 -7.80
C GLY A 186 -11.95 20.83 -7.27
N PHE A 187 -12.72 19.74 -7.26
CA PHE A 187 -14.07 19.71 -6.71
C PHE A 187 -14.06 19.30 -5.23
N ARG A 188 -15.22 19.39 -4.59
CA ARG A 188 -15.42 18.74 -3.28
C ARG A 188 -15.33 17.23 -3.47
N ALA A 189 -14.63 16.56 -2.57
CA ALA A 189 -14.38 15.12 -2.60
C ALA A 189 -15.62 14.26 -2.27
N ASN A 190 -16.73 14.49 -2.96
CA ASN A 190 -17.92 13.65 -2.88
C ASN A 190 -17.72 12.44 -3.81
N PRO A 191 -17.62 11.20 -3.29
CA PRO A 191 -17.40 10.02 -4.12
C PRO A 191 -18.41 9.89 -5.27
N ARG A 192 -17.92 9.48 -6.45
CA ARG A 192 -18.75 9.24 -7.63
C ARG A 192 -19.44 7.88 -7.49
N ILE A 193 -20.75 7.84 -7.76
CA ILE A 193 -21.52 6.59 -7.71
C ILE A 193 -21.08 5.66 -8.85
N LYS A 194 -20.73 4.42 -8.50
CA LYS A 194 -20.44 3.34 -9.44
C LYS A 194 -21.74 2.53 -9.68
N PRO A 195 -22.17 2.24 -10.93
CA PRO A 195 -21.78 2.79 -12.24
C PRO A 195 -22.32 4.22 -12.52
N PRO A 196 -21.81 4.96 -13.54
CA PRO A 196 -20.84 4.54 -14.58
C PRO A 196 -19.36 4.83 -14.25
N TYR A 197 -19.05 5.46 -13.12
CA TYR A 197 -17.72 5.98 -12.81
C TYR A 197 -16.74 4.93 -12.25
N PHE A 198 -16.39 3.95 -13.09
CA PHE A 198 -15.25 3.08 -12.82
C PHE A 198 -13.97 3.79 -13.25
N PRO A 199 -13.01 4.10 -12.34
CA PRO A 199 -11.85 4.91 -12.67
C PRO A 199 -11.03 4.38 -13.85
N ALA A 200 -10.93 3.05 -13.97
CA ALA A 200 -10.23 2.40 -15.08
C ALA A 200 -10.81 2.72 -16.47
N ALA A 201 -12.04 3.24 -16.55
CA ALA A 201 -12.66 3.74 -17.79
C ALA A 201 -12.93 5.25 -17.75
N LEU A 202 -13.52 5.75 -16.66
CA LEU A 202 -13.95 7.13 -16.45
C LEU A 202 -13.43 7.64 -15.09
N GLY A 203 -12.13 7.90 -15.00
CA GLY A 203 -11.43 8.40 -13.82
C GLY A 203 -11.14 9.89 -13.90
N ALA A 204 -9.90 10.27 -13.61
CA ALA A 204 -9.44 11.65 -13.58
C ALA A 204 -9.62 12.32 -14.94
N TYR A 205 -10.26 13.49 -14.93
CA TYR A 205 -10.61 14.26 -16.14
C TYR A 205 -11.38 13.42 -17.16
N GLN A 206 -12.23 12.49 -16.68
CA GLN A 206 -12.98 11.53 -17.50
C GLN A 206 -12.09 10.64 -18.38
N CYS A 207 -10.83 10.43 -17.96
CA CYS A 207 -9.86 9.59 -18.64
C CYS A 207 -9.63 8.27 -17.87
N PRO A 208 -9.26 7.18 -18.56
CA PRO A 208 -8.88 5.91 -17.92
C PRO A 208 -7.78 6.15 -16.89
N THR A 209 -8.04 5.77 -15.64
CA THR A 209 -7.16 6.08 -14.52
C THR A 209 -7.01 4.89 -13.59
N ILE A 210 -5.78 4.60 -13.20
CA ILE A 210 -5.47 3.65 -12.13
C ILE A 210 -5.15 4.43 -10.87
N VAL A 211 -5.82 4.08 -9.77
CA VAL A 211 -5.47 4.55 -8.43
C VAL A 211 -4.89 3.39 -7.64
N ASN A 212 -3.65 3.50 -7.16
CA ASN A 212 -3.02 2.53 -6.28
C ASN A 212 -2.43 3.22 -5.05
N ASN A 213 -2.43 2.53 -3.91
CA ASN A 213 -1.81 3.01 -2.69
C ASN A 213 -0.28 2.96 -2.79
N VAL A 214 0.41 3.81 -2.01
CA VAL A 214 1.89 3.90 -1.93
C VAL A 214 2.54 2.52 -1.80
N GLU A 215 2.18 1.72 -0.79
CA GLU A 215 2.77 0.38 -0.57
C GLU A 215 2.55 -0.56 -1.76
N THR A 216 1.37 -0.49 -2.41
CA THR A 216 1.09 -1.31 -3.61
C THR A 216 1.98 -0.95 -4.79
N LEU A 217 2.34 0.33 -4.92
CA LEU A 217 3.23 0.78 -5.99
C LEU A 217 4.68 0.40 -5.69
N CYS A 218 5.11 0.44 -4.43
CA CYS A 218 6.40 -0.12 -4.01
C CYS A 218 6.50 -1.62 -4.30
N ASP A 219 5.43 -2.39 -4.06
CA ASP A 219 5.39 -3.83 -4.40
C ASP A 219 5.68 -4.08 -5.89
N VAL A 220 5.26 -3.20 -6.81
CA VAL A 220 5.50 -3.38 -8.26
C VAL A 220 7.00 -3.49 -8.57
N LYS A 221 7.84 -2.70 -7.89
CA LYS A 221 9.30 -2.78 -8.04
C LYS A 221 9.81 -4.16 -7.64
N HIS A 222 9.38 -4.67 -6.47
CA HIS A 222 9.82 -5.98 -5.98
C HIS A 222 9.29 -7.14 -6.83
N VAL A 223 8.07 -7.03 -7.35
CA VAL A 223 7.52 -7.99 -8.31
C VAL A 223 8.41 -8.08 -9.56
N LEU A 224 8.87 -6.95 -10.10
CA LEU A 224 9.74 -6.94 -11.28
C LEU A 224 11.17 -7.41 -11.01
N GLU A 225 11.66 -7.18 -9.79
CA GLU A 225 12.96 -7.66 -9.33
C GLU A 225 12.97 -9.20 -9.22
N MET A 226 11.96 -9.76 -8.54
CA MET A 226 11.91 -11.19 -8.21
C MET A 226 11.27 -12.05 -9.31
N GLY A 227 10.40 -11.45 -10.13
CA GLY A 227 9.43 -12.16 -10.95
C GLY A 227 8.15 -12.48 -10.17
N GLY A 228 6.99 -12.40 -10.84
CA GLY A 228 5.68 -12.56 -10.24
C GLY A 228 5.49 -13.92 -9.58
N GLU A 229 5.96 -15.01 -10.20
CA GLU A 229 5.87 -16.35 -9.60
C GLU A 229 6.67 -16.48 -8.30
N ALA A 230 7.83 -15.84 -8.21
CA ALA A 230 8.65 -15.85 -7.00
C ALA A 230 8.02 -14.97 -5.92
N PHE A 231 7.51 -13.80 -6.29
CA PHE A 231 6.77 -12.93 -5.37
C PHE A 231 5.51 -13.62 -4.81
N ALA A 232 4.79 -14.37 -5.63
CA ALA A 232 3.57 -15.10 -5.23
C ALA A 232 3.84 -16.20 -4.18
N LYS A 233 5.09 -16.63 -4.01
CA LYS A 233 5.49 -17.61 -2.97
C LYS A 233 5.73 -16.96 -1.61
N ILE A 234 5.75 -15.64 -1.53
CA ILE A 234 5.81 -14.89 -0.27
C ILE A 234 4.39 -14.77 0.26
N GLY A 235 4.15 -15.25 1.47
CA GLY A 235 2.81 -15.34 2.06
C GLY A 235 2.05 -16.58 1.61
N THR A 236 0.73 -16.48 1.46
CA THR A 236 -0.14 -17.62 1.15
C THR A 236 -0.97 -17.40 -0.12
N PRO A 237 -1.52 -18.45 -0.75
CA PRO A 237 -2.39 -18.30 -1.92
C PRO A 237 -3.55 -17.33 -1.64
N GLY A 238 -3.69 -16.29 -2.46
CA GLY A 238 -4.70 -15.23 -2.26
C GLY A 238 -4.28 -14.10 -1.32
N ASN A 239 -3.17 -14.26 -0.60
CA ASN A 239 -2.56 -13.26 0.27
C ASN A 239 -1.04 -13.27 0.04
N THR A 240 -0.61 -12.78 -1.12
CA THR A 240 0.80 -12.80 -1.53
C THR A 240 1.53 -11.51 -1.17
N GLY A 241 2.86 -11.60 -1.12
CA GLY A 241 3.76 -10.50 -0.78
C GLY A 241 3.83 -10.22 0.72
N THR A 242 4.57 -9.17 1.06
CA THR A 242 4.63 -8.65 2.43
C THR A 242 3.54 -7.62 2.67
N ARG A 243 3.33 -7.32 3.96
CA ARG A 243 2.39 -6.31 4.42
C ARG A 243 2.98 -5.57 5.60
N ILE A 244 2.84 -4.25 5.57
CA ILE A 244 3.29 -3.38 6.65
C ILE A 244 2.14 -3.16 7.64
N TRP A 245 2.35 -3.61 8.88
CA TRP A 245 1.42 -3.43 9.99
C TRP A 245 1.84 -2.24 10.84
N CYS A 246 0.95 -1.26 10.98
CA CYS A 246 1.13 -0.07 11.80
C CYS A 246 0.47 -0.30 13.16
N VAL A 247 1.25 -0.71 14.16
CA VAL A 247 0.72 -1.02 15.49
C VAL A 247 0.75 0.22 16.38
N SER A 248 -0.40 0.55 16.93
CA SER A 248 -0.61 1.68 17.85
C SER A 248 -1.48 1.27 19.04
N GLY A 249 -1.69 2.19 19.99
CA GLY A 249 -2.49 1.94 21.18
C GLY A 249 -1.68 1.33 22.34
N HIS A 250 -2.30 0.40 23.06
CA HIS A 250 -1.88 -0.05 24.40
C HIS A 250 -0.87 -1.21 24.40
N VAL A 251 0.18 -1.11 23.56
CA VAL A 251 1.30 -2.07 23.53
C VAL A 251 2.60 -1.43 24.05
N GLN A 252 3.58 -2.26 24.42
CA GLN A 252 4.88 -1.76 24.90
C GLN A 252 5.74 -1.19 23.78
N LYS A 253 5.68 -1.77 22.58
CA LYS A 253 6.46 -1.36 21.41
C LYS A 253 5.53 -1.05 20.23
N PRO A 254 4.83 0.09 20.23
CA PRO A 254 4.12 0.55 19.04
C PRO A 254 5.12 0.88 17.93
N GLY A 255 4.75 0.68 16.67
CA GLY A 255 5.66 0.84 15.55
C GLY A 255 5.11 0.29 14.25
N TYR A 256 5.94 0.28 13.23
CA TYR A 256 5.67 -0.40 11.96
C TYR A 256 6.44 -1.71 11.91
N TYR A 257 5.81 -2.75 11.38
CA TYR A 257 6.42 -4.06 11.23
C TYR A 257 6.02 -4.67 9.90
N GLU A 258 6.99 -5.20 9.15
CA GLU A 258 6.75 -5.81 7.85
C GLU A 258 6.88 -7.33 7.92
N PHE A 259 5.81 -8.03 7.55
CA PHE A 259 5.77 -9.49 7.55
C PHE A 259 5.21 -9.99 6.22
N ALA A 260 5.60 -11.21 5.83
CA ALA A 260 4.87 -11.91 4.78
C ALA A 260 3.40 -12.06 5.21
N CYS A 261 2.47 -11.93 4.26
CA CYS A 261 1.05 -12.10 4.58
C CYS A 261 0.80 -13.49 5.18
N SER A 262 -0.04 -13.56 6.22
CA SER A 262 -0.36 -14.79 6.99
C SER A 262 0.79 -15.39 7.80
N ASP A 263 1.98 -14.78 7.81
CA ASP A 263 3.17 -15.34 8.47
C ASP A 263 3.14 -15.23 10.00
N ILE A 264 2.32 -14.32 10.51
CA ILE A 264 2.09 -14.12 11.94
C ILE A 264 0.60 -14.07 12.27
N THR A 265 0.25 -14.42 13.50
CA THR A 265 -1.09 -14.19 14.06
C THR A 265 -1.18 -12.85 14.78
N LEU A 266 -2.41 -12.40 15.05
CA LEU A 266 -2.64 -11.20 15.83
C LEU A 266 -2.04 -11.30 17.25
N GLY A 267 -2.10 -12.48 17.88
CA GLY A 267 -1.46 -12.73 19.17
C GLY A 267 0.06 -12.58 19.11
N GLN A 268 0.69 -13.17 18.10
CA GLN A 268 2.14 -13.04 17.88
C GLN A 268 2.55 -11.58 17.65
N LEU A 269 1.77 -10.83 16.87
CA LEU A 269 2.00 -9.40 16.67
C LEU A 269 1.95 -8.63 18.01
N ILE A 270 0.95 -8.91 18.84
CA ILE A 270 0.77 -8.21 20.12
C ILE A 270 1.86 -8.59 21.13
N TYR A 271 2.04 -9.87 21.41
CA TYR A 271 2.85 -10.32 22.54
C TYR A 271 4.32 -10.53 22.19
N ASP A 272 4.62 -11.10 21.03
CA ASP A 272 6.00 -11.45 20.65
C ASP A 272 6.71 -10.28 19.98
N VAL A 273 6.03 -9.59 19.05
CA VAL A 273 6.60 -8.46 18.29
C VAL A 273 6.50 -7.17 19.11
N CYS A 274 5.30 -6.79 19.56
CA CYS A 274 5.07 -5.53 20.27
C CYS A 274 5.38 -5.60 21.78
N GLY A 275 5.80 -6.76 22.30
CA GLY A 275 6.17 -6.95 23.70
C GLY A 275 4.98 -7.05 24.65
N GLY A 276 3.77 -7.27 24.14
CA GLY A 276 2.53 -7.36 24.90
C GLY A 276 1.97 -6.01 25.32
N LEU A 277 0.96 -6.07 26.18
CA LEU A 277 0.32 -4.89 26.75
C LEU A 277 1.19 -4.26 27.84
N LYS A 278 0.78 -3.08 28.31
CA LYS A 278 1.40 -2.44 29.48
C LYS A 278 1.29 -3.37 30.72
N PRO A 279 2.25 -3.32 31.66
CA PRO A 279 2.23 -4.20 32.83
C PRO A 279 0.92 -4.15 33.63
N GLY A 280 0.37 -5.32 33.96
CA GLY A 280 -0.86 -5.47 34.74
C GLY A 280 -2.15 -5.24 33.95
N ARG A 281 -2.08 -5.13 32.61
CA ARG A 281 -3.23 -4.92 31.73
C ARG A 281 -3.63 -6.20 31.00
N THR A 282 -4.90 -6.25 30.59
CA THR A 282 -5.45 -7.36 29.80
C THR A 282 -6.05 -6.85 28.50
N LEU A 283 -6.01 -7.67 27.45
CA LEU A 283 -6.53 -7.29 26.14
C LEU A 283 -8.04 -7.12 26.23
N LYS A 284 -8.56 -6.00 25.75
CA LYS A 284 -10.01 -5.73 25.70
C LYS A 284 -10.55 -5.84 24.29
N ALA A 285 -9.88 -5.19 23.33
CA ALA A 285 -10.31 -5.16 21.95
C ALA A 285 -9.16 -4.78 20.99
N VAL A 286 -9.36 -5.06 19.71
CA VAL A 286 -8.44 -4.70 18.62
C VAL A 286 -9.23 -4.16 17.43
N ILE A 287 -8.71 -3.11 16.80
CA ILE A 287 -9.10 -2.68 15.46
C ILE A 287 -7.99 -3.15 14.50
N PRO A 288 -8.21 -4.20 13.69
CA PRO A 288 -7.11 -4.88 12.99
C PRO A 288 -6.73 -4.29 11.62
N GLY A 289 -7.49 -3.33 11.08
CA GLY A 289 -7.25 -2.79 9.73
C GLY A 289 -7.48 -1.29 9.54
N GLY A 290 -7.46 -0.52 10.62
CA GLY A 290 -7.83 0.89 10.66
C GLY A 290 -9.27 1.09 11.15
N SER A 291 -9.65 2.31 11.46
CA SER A 291 -10.96 2.66 12.05
C SER A 291 -12.17 2.24 11.20
N SER A 292 -11.99 2.01 9.89
CA SER A 292 -13.02 1.44 9.02
C SER A 292 -13.31 -0.05 9.25
N SER A 293 -12.46 -0.75 10.01
CA SER A 293 -12.61 -2.17 10.33
C SER A 293 -13.47 -2.42 11.58
N LYS A 294 -14.19 -3.55 11.60
CA LYS A 294 -14.97 -3.97 12.78
C LYS A 294 -14.02 -4.21 13.95
N ILE A 295 -14.35 -3.65 15.11
CA ILE A 295 -13.68 -3.92 16.39
C ILE A 295 -13.85 -5.40 16.75
N LEU A 296 -12.75 -6.07 17.07
CA LEU A 296 -12.71 -7.44 17.56
C LEU A 296 -12.54 -7.42 19.08
N ARG A 297 -13.46 -8.05 19.82
CA ARG A 297 -13.36 -8.15 21.29
C ARG A 297 -12.47 -9.32 21.69
N ALA A 298 -11.73 -9.16 22.78
CA ALA A 298 -10.74 -10.17 23.20
C ALA A 298 -11.34 -11.53 23.56
N ASP A 299 -12.61 -11.56 23.97
CA ASP A 299 -13.37 -12.77 24.34
C ASP A 299 -14.24 -13.32 23.20
N GLU A 300 -14.17 -12.74 22.00
CA GLU A 300 -14.84 -13.32 20.83
C GLU A 300 -14.14 -14.60 20.36
N ARG A 301 -14.95 -15.53 19.87
CA ARG A 301 -14.51 -16.77 19.25
C ARG A 301 -15.18 -16.92 17.89
N PHE A 302 -14.39 -17.18 16.87
CA PHE A 302 -14.83 -17.19 15.48
C PHE A 302 -14.73 -18.61 14.92
N LYS A 303 -15.84 -19.11 14.37
CA LYS A 303 -15.89 -20.43 13.73
C LYS A 303 -16.38 -20.26 12.31
N GLY A 304 -15.74 -20.96 11.37
CA GLY A 304 -16.13 -20.86 9.98
C GLY A 304 -15.23 -21.68 9.06
N LYS A 305 -15.28 -21.32 7.79
CA LYS A 305 -14.53 -21.97 6.73
C LYS A 305 -13.99 -20.89 5.78
N LEU A 306 -12.68 -20.92 5.54
CA LEU A 306 -12.02 -20.06 4.56
C LEU A 306 -12.41 -20.45 3.12
N LYS A 307 -12.09 -19.60 2.16
CA LYS A 307 -12.42 -19.81 0.73
C LYS A 307 -11.76 -21.06 0.14
N ASP A 308 -10.60 -21.45 0.66
CA ASP A 308 -9.86 -22.65 0.27
C ASP A 308 -10.43 -23.94 0.89
N GLY A 309 -11.41 -23.80 1.79
CA GLY A 309 -12.06 -24.90 2.48
C GLY A 309 -11.47 -25.25 3.84
N THR A 310 -10.47 -24.50 4.32
CA THR A 310 -9.91 -24.69 5.66
C THR A 310 -10.95 -24.28 6.72
N GLU A 311 -11.32 -25.21 7.59
CA GLU A 311 -12.17 -24.93 8.75
C GLU A 311 -11.35 -24.31 9.87
N PHE A 312 -11.93 -23.36 10.60
CA PHE A 312 -11.26 -22.69 11.70
C PHE A 312 -12.16 -22.54 12.92
N ASP A 313 -11.51 -22.52 14.08
CA ASP A 313 -12.08 -22.16 15.38
C ASP A 313 -11.03 -21.33 16.14
N TRP A 314 -11.10 -20.01 15.97
CA TRP A 314 -10.09 -19.06 16.40
C TRP A 314 -10.57 -18.22 17.57
N GLY A 315 -9.75 -18.06 18.61
CA GLY A 315 -9.77 -16.87 19.45
C GLY A 315 -9.10 -15.70 18.74
N ILE A 316 -9.19 -14.50 19.33
CA ILE A 316 -8.59 -13.29 18.72
C ILE A 316 -7.09 -13.44 18.43
N GLU A 317 -6.36 -14.15 19.29
CA GLU A 317 -4.91 -14.31 19.21
C GLU A 317 -4.49 -15.30 18.11
N ASP A 318 -5.39 -16.17 17.68
CA ASP A 318 -5.14 -17.20 16.66
C ASP A 318 -5.31 -16.68 15.23
N ILE A 319 -5.92 -15.50 15.06
CA ILE A 319 -6.30 -14.96 13.75
C ILE A 319 -5.03 -14.65 12.94
N PRO A 320 -4.82 -15.31 11.79
CA PRO A 320 -3.71 -14.98 10.90
C PRO A 320 -3.83 -13.54 10.36
N MET A 321 -2.71 -12.83 10.31
CA MET A 321 -2.65 -11.45 9.83
C MET A 321 -2.56 -11.42 8.30
N ASP A 322 -3.73 -11.48 7.65
CA ASP A 322 -3.90 -11.37 6.20
C ASP A 322 -5.29 -10.82 5.82
N PHE A 323 -5.63 -10.75 4.52
CA PHE A 323 -6.92 -10.19 4.09
C PHE A 323 -8.09 -11.15 4.30
N ASP A 324 -7.90 -12.43 3.98
CA ASP A 324 -9.01 -13.39 3.93
C ASP A 324 -9.40 -13.87 5.33
N SER A 325 -8.43 -14.08 6.22
CA SER A 325 -8.63 -14.47 7.61
C SER A 325 -9.34 -13.37 8.40
N LEU A 326 -8.92 -12.10 8.25
CA LEU A 326 -9.60 -10.97 8.88
C LEU A 326 -11.01 -10.74 8.32
N MET A 327 -11.22 -11.01 7.03
CA MET A 327 -12.55 -10.99 6.42
C MET A 327 -13.44 -12.12 6.96
N ALA A 328 -12.88 -13.31 7.18
CA ALA A 328 -13.61 -14.48 7.66
C ALA A 328 -14.15 -14.30 9.10
N VAL A 329 -13.50 -13.48 9.92
CA VAL A 329 -13.98 -13.10 11.27
C VAL A 329 -14.91 -11.88 11.26
N GLY A 330 -15.32 -11.40 10.08
CA GLY A 330 -16.24 -10.28 9.91
C GLY A 330 -15.61 -8.91 10.14
N SER A 331 -14.28 -8.80 10.04
CA SER A 331 -13.55 -7.53 10.03
C SER A 331 -12.79 -7.38 8.70
N MET A 332 -11.72 -6.60 8.66
CA MET A 332 -10.89 -6.45 7.48
C MET A 332 -9.46 -6.06 7.84
N SER A 333 -8.53 -6.47 6.98
CA SER A 333 -7.13 -6.08 7.04
C SER A 333 -6.89 -4.59 6.74
N GLY A 334 -7.81 -3.99 5.98
CA GLY A 334 -7.85 -2.56 5.66
C GLY A 334 -6.51 -1.99 5.19
N SER A 335 -6.06 -0.89 5.79
CA SER A 335 -4.80 -0.25 5.42
C SER A 335 -3.60 -0.74 6.23
N GLY A 336 -3.77 -1.77 7.08
CA GLY A 336 -2.71 -2.31 7.94
C GLY A 336 -2.54 -1.58 9.28
N GLY A 337 -3.39 -0.60 9.59
CA GLY A 337 -3.46 0.01 10.92
C GLY A 337 -4.03 -0.95 11.96
N VAL A 338 -3.24 -1.29 12.98
CA VAL A 338 -3.64 -2.16 14.09
C VAL A 338 -3.67 -1.33 15.38
N ILE A 339 -4.86 -1.13 15.95
CA ILE A 339 -5.03 -0.35 17.18
C ILE A 339 -5.39 -1.30 18.32
N ILE A 340 -4.52 -1.40 19.31
CA ILE A 340 -4.67 -2.29 20.46
C ILE A 340 -5.29 -1.54 21.65
N MET A 341 -6.32 -2.12 22.25
CA MET A 341 -7.02 -1.55 23.41
C MET A 341 -6.96 -2.51 24.60
N ASP A 342 -6.52 -2.00 25.74
CA ASP A 342 -6.50 -2.74 26.99
C ASP A 342 -7.77 -2.50 27.83
N ASP A 343 -7.83 -3.09 29.02
CA ASP A 343 -8.96 -3.04 29.94
C ASP A 343 -9.31 -1.63 30.44
N THR A 344 -8.42 -0.65 30.25
CA THR A 344 -8.66 0.75 30.65
C THR A 344 -9.44 1.58 29.65
N THR A 345 -9.52 1.15 28.40
CA THR A 345 -10.20 1.90 27.33
C THR A 345 -11.71 1.89 27.57
N ASP A 346 -12.36 3.06 27.62
CA ASP A 346 -13.81 3.12 27.43
C ASP A 346 -14.11 2.82 25.95
N MET A 347 -15.03 1.90 25.67
CA MET A 347 -15.34 1.53 24.29
C MET A 347 -16.38 2.46 23.65
N VAL A 348 -17.02 3.32 24.44
CA VAL A 348 -18.04 4.27 23.99
C VAL A 348 -17.42 5.62 23.62
N GLU A 349 -16.37 6.02 24.32
CA GLU A 349 -15.59 7.24 24.06
C GLU A 349 -14.60 7.05 22.89
#